data_AF-W1PWD4-F1
#
_entry.id   AF-W1PWD4-F1
#
_cell.length_a   1.000
_cell.length_b   1.000
_cell.length_c   1.000
_cell.angle_alpha   90.00
_cell.angle_beta   90.00
_cell.angle_gamma   90.00
#
_symmetry.space_group_name_H-M   'P 1'
#
loop_
_entity.id
_entity.type
_entity.pdbx_description
1 polymer ?
#
loop_
_entity_poly.entity_id
_entity_poly.type
_entity_poly.pdbx_seq_one_letter_code
_entity_poly.pdbx_strand_id
1 'polypeptide(L)'
;MVLADTLSESRVKSLVDSTYVPRDEAFSELKQAQFGLKTLKSVLHALIPGVEAFVEDKNMSFEFFNDIDLLFKNEVRFHKTDGEGSILNSLLLPRLVKRAVDGGSEVLQFEIPSIMDRKSTVHTHILSFFSRI
;
A
#
# COMPACT_ATOMS: atom_id res chain seq x y z
N MET A 1 22.28 -2.23 19.24
CA MET A 1 22.57 -3.62 18.84
C MET A 1 21.47 -4.48 19.45
N VAL A 2 20.47 -4.86 18.66
CA VAL A 2 19.34 -5.67 19.15
C VAL A 2 19.86 -7.11 19.30
N LEU A 3 19.90 -7.61 20.54
CA LEU A 3 20.19 -9.02 20.82
C LEU A 3 19.01 -9.83 20.28
N ALA A 4 19.18 -10.43 19.10
CA ALA A 4 18.21 -11.38 18.58
C ALA A 4 18.24 -12.64 19.46
N ASP A 5 17.06 -13.14 19.86
CA ASP A 5 16.94 -14.39 20.60
C ASP A 5 17.39 -15.57 19.74
N THR A 6 18.39 -16.31 20.20
CA THR A 6 19.01 -17.42 19.49
C THR A 6 18.10 -18.64 19.35
N LEU A 7 17.04 -18.73 20.16
CA LEU A 7 16.06 -19.82 20.10
C LEU A 7 14.86 -19.48 19.22
N SER A 8 14.82 -18.27 18.65
CA SER A 8 13.72 -17.81 17.81
C SER A 8 14.00 -18.10 16.33
N GLU A 9 13.00 -18.63 15.63
CA GLU A 9 13.06 -18.81 14.19
C GLU A 9 13.04 -17.46 13.46
N SER A 10 13.78 -17.37 12.36
CA SER A 10 13.81 -16.14 11.55
C SER A 10 12.53 -15.99 10.74
N ARG A 11 11.97 -14.78 10.70
CA ARG A 11 10.81 -14.47 9.85
C ARG A 11 11.12 -14.74 8.38
N VAL A 12 10.14 -15.28 7.67
CA VAL A 12 10.21 -15.47 6.22
C VAL A 12 10.40 -14.11 5.53
N LYS A 13 11.48 -13.97 4.76
CA LYS A 13 11.94 -12.67 4.23
C LYS A 13 11.30 -12.27 2.90
N SER A 14 10.71 -13.23 2.18
CA SER A 14 10.13 -13.03 0.86
C SER A 14 8.62 -13.23 0.92
N LEU A 15 7.86 -12.39 0.23
CA LEU A 15 6.42 -12.60 0.00
C LEU A 15 6.14 -13.80 -0.92
N VAL A 16 7.20 -14.33 -1.57
CA VAL A 16 7.13 -15.44 -2.52
C VAL A 16 7.43 -16.79 -1.84
N ASP A 17 8.24 -16.80 -0.77
CA ASP A 17 8.47 -18.00 0.03
C ASP A 17 7.39 -18.10 1.10
N SER A 18 6.65 -19.21 1.13
CA SER A 18 5.76 -19.53 2.25
C SER A 18 6.52 -20.34 3.30
N THR A 19 6.04 -20.29 4.55
CA THR A 19 6.47 -21.24 5.58
C THR A 19 6.29 -22.66 5.07
N TYR A 20 7.27 -23.54 5.32
CA TYR A 20 7.21 -24.94 4.90
C TYR A 20 5.96 -25.62 5.47
N VAL A 21 5.27 -26.35 4.61
CA VAL A 21 4.17 -27.25 4.97
C VAL A 21 4.38 -28.59 4.25
N PRO A 22 4.02 -29.73 4.86
CA PRO A 22 3.97 -31.02 4.18
C PRO A 22 3.20 -30.92 2.85
N ARG A 23 3.61 -31.73 1.86
CA ARG A 23 3.06 -31.66 0.50
C ARG A 23 1.53 -31.74 0.46
N ASP A 24 0.94 -32.60 1.29
CA ASP A 24 -0.51 -32.82 1.32
C ASP A 24 -1.27 -31.70 2.06
N GLU A 25 -0.55 -30.86 2.82
CA GLU A 25 -1.09 -29.68 3.50
C GLU A 25 -0.92 -28.39 2.66
N ALA A 26 -0.15 -28.45 1.56
CA ALA A 26 0.01 -27.33 0.65
C ALA A 26 -1.32 -26.99 -0.03
N PHE A 27 -1.69 -25.71 -0.03
CA PHE A 27 -2.89 -25.25 -0.71
C PHE A 27 -2.76 -25.45 -2.22
N SER A 28 -3.88 -25.84 -2.86
CA SER A 28 -3.99 -25.77 -4.31
C SER A 28 -4.00 -24.31 -4.79
N GLU A 29 -3.57 -24.08 -6.02
CA GLU A 29 -3.49 -22.73 -6.62
C GLU A 29 -4.80 -21.95 -6.52
N LEU A 30 -5.95 -22.60 -6.75
CA LEU A 30 -7.27 -21.98 -6.64
C LEU A 30 -7.59 -21.51 -5.22
N LYS A 31 -7.22 -22.30 -4.19
CA LYS A 31 -7.45 -21.94 -2.79
C LYS A 31 -6.52 -20.80 -2.38
N GLN A 32 -5.28 -20.81 -2.84
CA GLN A 32 -4.33 -19.73 -2.60
C GLN A 32 -4.79 -18.42 -3.25
N ALA A 33 -5.27 -18.46 -4.50
CA ALA A 33 -5.85 -17.30 -5.18
C ALA A 33 -7.08 -16.77 -4.42
N GLN A 34 -7.97 -17.65 -3.94
CA GLN A 34 -9.12 -17.25 -3.14
C GLN A 34 -8.72 -16.63 -1.80
N PHE A 35 -7.68 -17.15 -1.15
CA PHE A 35 -7.13 -16.56 0.07
C PHE A 35 -6.57 -15.15 -0.19
N GLY A 36 -5.86 -14.95 -1.30
CA GLY A 36 -5.39 -13.63 -1.74
C GLY A 36 -6.54 -12.65 -1.95
N LEU A 37 -7.61 -13.07 -2.64
CA LEU A 37 -8.80 -12.25 -2.84
C LEU A 37 -9.51 -11.92 -1.52
N LYS A 38 -9.65 -12.89 -0.62
CA LYS A 38 -10.23 -12.66 0.73
C LYS A 38 -9.38 -11.68 1.54
N THR A 39 -8.07 -11.78 1.43
CA THR A 39 -7.13 -10.87 2.09
C THR A 39 -7.30 -9.45 1.56
N LEU A 40 -7.29 -9.26 0.23
CA LEU A 40 -7.53 -7.97 -0.39
C LEU A 40 -8.91 -7.41 0.00
N LYS A 41 -9.95 -8.24 -0.03
CA LYS A 41 -11.30 -7.86 0.40
C LYS A 41 -11.29 -7.39 1.85
N SER A 42 -10.60 -8.09 2.74
CA SER A 42 -10.50 -7.72 4.15
C SER A 42 -9.80 -6.37 4.34
N VAL A 43 -8.72 -6.12 3.60
CA VAL A 43 -8.01 -4.84 3.60
C VAL A 43 -8.92 -3.72 3.11
N LEU A 44 -9.60 -3.91 1.97
CA LEU A 44 -10.53 -2.92 1.43
C LEU A 44 -11.70 -2.66 2.39
N HIS A 45 -12.25 -3.71 3.00
CA HIS A 45 -13.35 -3.58 3.96
C HIS A 45 -12.94 -2.82 5.24
N ALA A 46 -11.67 -2.90 5.65
CA ALA A 46 -11.15 -2.09 6.75
C ALA A 46 -10.85 -0.64 6.34
N LEU A 47 -10.52 -0.42 5.06
CA LEU A 47 -10.10 0.88 4.53
C LEU A 47 -11.28 1.79 4.13
N ILE A 48 -12.34 1.22 3.54
CA ILE A 48 -13.51 1.97 3.08
C ILE A 48 -14.12 2.84 4.19
N PRO A 49 -14.41 2.31 5.40
CA PRO A 49 -14.95 3.13 6.49
C PRO A 49 -14.00 4.24 6.93
N GLY A 50 -12.69 4.00 6.80
CA GLY A 50 -11.67 5.02 7.07
C GLY A 50 -11.80 6.19 6.11
N VAL A 51 -11.82 5.92 4.80
CA VAL A 51 -12.00 6.98 3.79
C VAL A 51 -13.33 7.71 3.96
N GLU A 52 -14.43 6.99 4.20
CA GLU A 52 -15.75 7.61 4.43
C GLU A 52 -15.78 8.54 5.63
N ALA A 53 -15.05 8.23 6.70
CA ALA A 53 -14.96 9.09 7.88
C ALA A 53 -14.20 10.40 7.63
N PHE A 54 -13.38 10.47 6.58
CA PHE A 54 -12.60 11.66 6.22
C PHE A 54 -13.25 12.54 5.16
N VAL A 55 -14.22 11.98 4.42
CA VAL A 55 -14.97 12.73 3.41
C VAL A 55 -16.05 13.57 4.11
N GLU A 56 -15.80 14.88 4.22
CA GLU A 56 -16.74 15.84 4.83
C GLU A 56 -18.02 16.02 4.00
N ASP A 57 -17.89 16.01 2.67
CA ASP A 57 -19.02 16.05 1.73
C ASP A 57 -19.07 14.78 0.88
N LYS A 58 -20.13 13.98 1.03
CA LYS A 58 -20.37 12.76 0.25
C LYS A 58 -20.55 13.03 -1.26
N ASN A 59 -20.79 14.27 -1.66
CA ASN A 59 -20.89 14.69 -3.07
C ASN A 59 -19.58 15.25 -3.64
N MET A 60 -18.48 15.18 -2.88
CA MET A 60 -17.17 15.62 -3.34
C MET A 60 -16.71 14.75 -4.52
N SER A 61 -16.85 15.29 -5.72
CA SER A 61 -16.28 14.73 -6.95
C SER A 61 -14.95 15.43 -7.25
N PHE A 62 -14.11 14.77 -8.05
CA PHE A 62 -12.98 15.46 -8.68
C PHE A 62 -13.51 16.30 -9.83
N GLU A 63 -13.26 17.61 -9.80
CA GLU A 63 -13.67 18.50 -10.88
C GLU A 63 -12.80 18.27 -12.13
N PHE A 64 -11.51 18.01 -11.92
CA PHE A 64 -10.54 17.75 -12.98
C PHE A 64 -9.62 16.58 -12.68
N PHE A 65 -9.06 15.95 -13.72
CA PHE A 65 -8.05 14.89 -13.56
C PHE A 65 -6.78 15.37 -12.81
N ASN A 66 -6.47 16.66 -12.87
CA ASN A 66 -5.36 17.23 -12.12
C ASN A 66 -5.58 17.15 -10.60
N ASP A 67 -6.83 17.11 -10.13
CA ASP A 67 -7.14 16.97 -8.70
C ASP A 67 -6.72 15.59 -8.18
N ILE A 68 -6.76 14.57 -9.04
CA ILE A 68 -6.24 13.24 -8.74
C ILE A 68 -4.71 13.28 -8.64
N ASP A 69 -4.04 14.00 -9.55
CA ASP A 69 -2.58 14.16 -9.52
C ASP A 69 -2.12 14.91 -8.26
N LEU A 70 -2.94 15.82 -7.74
CA LEU A 70 -2.64 16.55 -6.51
C LEU A 70 -2.61 15.65 -5.27
N LEU A 71 -3.31 14.51 -5.27
CA LEU A 71 -3.27 13.53 -4.15
C LEU A 71 -1.86 12.98 -3.91
N PHE A 72 -1.03 12.92 -4.95
CA PHE A 72 0.35 12.42 -4.87
C PHE A 72 1.39 13.52 -4.64
N LYS A 73 1.02 14.79 -4.88
CA LYS A 73 1.92 15.95 -4.73
C LYS A 73 1.72 16.66 -3.40
N ASN A 74 0.47 16.75 -2.94
CA ASN A 74 0.09 17.49 -1.75
C ASN A 74 -0.10 16.54 -0.57
N GLU A 75 0.20 17.04 0.62
CA GLU A 75 -0.13 16.35 1.86
C GLU A 75 -1.63 16.47 2.09
N VAL A 76 -2.32 15.34 2.16
CA VAL A 76 -3.74 15.34 2.51
C VAL A 76 -3.83 15.50 4.03
N ARG A 77 -4.35 16.65 4.46
CA ARG A 77 -4.60 16.96 5.87
C ARG A 77 -5.91 16.33 6.27
N PHE A 78 -5.84 15.38 7.19
CA PHE A 78 -7.03 14.78 7.78
C PHE A 78 -7.43 15.59 9.00
N HIS A 79 -8.70 15.98 9.08
CA HIS A 79 -9.24 16.53 10.32
C HIS A 79 -9.10 15.46 11.40
N LYS A 80 -8.42 15.78 12.51
CA LYS A 80 -8.34 14.89 13.68
C LYS A 80 -9.77 14.60 14.11
N THR A 81 -10.26 13.40 13.84
CA THR A 81 -11.46 12.91 14.50
C THR A 81 -11.06 12.52 15.91
N ASP A 82 -11.78 13.09 16.87
CA ASP A 82 -11.51 13.03 18.29
C ASP A 82 -11.63 11.58 18.78
N GLY A 83 -10.54 10.80 18.74
CA GLY A 83 -10.57 9.47 19.32
C GLY A 83 -9.41 8.55 19.01
N GLU A 84 -9.08 8.29 17.75
CA GLU A 84 -8.36 7.03 17.48
C GLU A 84 -7.36 7.13 16.33
N GLY A 85 -6.08 6.96 16.64
CA GLY A 85 -5.05 6.61 15.65
C GLY A 85 -5.34 5.29 14.90
N SER A 86 -6.43 4.60 15.21
CA SER A 86 -6.90 3.36 14.59
C SER A 86 -7.24 3.54 13.09
N ILE A 87 -7.91 4.63 12.72
CA ILE A 87 -8.32 4.90 11.33
C ILE A 87 -7.14 5.29 10.45
N LEU A 88 -6.19 6.06 10.99
CA LEU A 88 -4.96 6.38 10.26
C LEU A 88 -4.12 5.11 10.08
N ASN A 89 -4.00 4.28 11.12
CA ASN A 89 -3.30 3.00 11.03
C ASN A 89 -3.93 2.02 10.03
N SER A 90 -5.26 2.00 9.87
CA SER A 90 -5.92 1.15 8.87
C SER A 90 -5.70 1.64 7.43
N LEU A 91 -5.44 2.93 7.24
CA LEU A 91 -5.08 3.53 5.95
C LEU A 91 -3.60 3.41 5.59
N LEU A 92 -2.73 3.08 6.56
CA LEU A 92 -1.30 2.86 6.32
C LEU A 92 -1.07 1.54 5.57
N LEU A 93 -1.25 1.60 4.26
CA LEU A 93 -0.80 0.54 3.36
C LEU A 93 0.69 0.77 3.05
N PRO A 94 1.59 -0.18 3.38
CA PRO A 94 3.06 -0.02 3.29
C PRO A 94 3.64 0.37 1.91
N ARG A 95 2.79 0.49 0.88
CA ARG A 95 3.14 0.82 -0.50
C ARG A 95 2.31 1.92 -1.13
N LEU A 96 1.28 2.42 -0.44
CA LEU A 96 0.36 3.41 -1.02
C LEU A 96 0.34 4.70 -0.23
N VAL A 97 0.52 4.62 1.09
CA VAL A 97 0.36 5.78 1.97
C VAL A 97 1.49 5.83 3.00
N LYS A 98 2.17 6.96 3.07
CA LYS A 98 3.20 7.25 4.08
C LYS A 98 2.64 8.22 5.12
N ARG A 99 2.97 7.97 6.39
CA ARG A 99 2.69 8.90 7.49
C ARG A 99 3.80 9.93 7.52
N ALA A 100 3.44 11.20 7.36
CA ALA A 100 4.31 12.33 7.62
C ALA A 100 3.79 13.06 8.87
N VAL A 101 4.70 13.62 9.67
CA VAL A 101 4.36 14.42 10.85
C VAL A 101 4.89 15.82 10.56
N ASP A 102 3.97 16.75 10.30
CA ASP A 102 4.27 18.16 10.11
C ASP A 102 3.57 18.98 11.21
N GLY A 103 4.34 19.74 11.98
CA GLY A 103 3.83 20.70 12.96
C GLY A 103 2.89 20.17 14.07
N GLY A 104 2.88 18.87 14.37
CA GLY A 104 1.98 18.27 15.38
C GLY A 104 0.62 17.79 14.84
N SER A 105 0.39 17.95 13.53
CA SER A 105 -0.67 17.30 12.77
C SER A 105 -0.14 16.06 12.05
N GLU A 106 -0.93 14.99 12.05
CA GLU A 106 -0.62 13.79 11.26
C GLU A 106 -1.14 14.01 9.85
N VAL A 107 -0.24 13.90 8.86
CA VAL A 107 -0.55 14.03 7.44
C VAL A 107 -0.27 12.71 6.74
N LEU A 108 -1.14 12.31 5.81
CA LEU A 108 -0.86 11.17 4.93
C LEU A 108 -0.46 11.69 3.56
N GLN A 109 0.60 11.10 3.02
CA GLN A 109 1.09 11.38 1.67
C GLN A 109 1.03 10.09 0.85
N PHE A 110 0.37 10.14 -0.29
CA PHE A 110 0.38 9.02 -1.23
C PHE A 110 1.74 8.90 -1.91
N GLU A 111 2.19 7.66 -2.12
CA GLU A 111 3.39 7.43 -2.92
C GLU A 111 3.09 7.62 -4.41
N ILE A 112 3.96 8.35 -5.11
CA ILE A 112 3.83 8.57 -6.56
C ILE A 112 3.95 7.21 -7.26
N PRO A 113 2.94 6.79 -8.04
CA PRO A 113 3.01 5.54 -8.80
C PRO A 113 4.16 5.56 -9.80
N SER A 114 4.79 4.40 -10.03
CA SER A 114 5.89 4.27 -10.99
C SER A 114 5.49 4.70 -12.41
N ILE A 115 4.23 4.52 -12.80
CA ILE A 115 3.74 4.97 -14.11
C ILE A 115 3.70 6.50 -14.25
N MET A 116 3.57 7.24 -13.15
CA MET A 116 3.56 8.70 -13.13
C MET A 116 4.96 9.29 -12.89
N ASP A 117 5.91 8.46 -12.40
CA ASP A 117 7.29 8.87 -12.26
C ASP A 117 7.92 9.04 -13.65
N ARG A 118 8.21 10.30 -13.99
CA ARG A 118 8.83 10.69 -15.26
C ARG A 118 10.22 10.05 -15.45
N LYS A 119 10.85 9.62 -14.34
CA LYS A 119 12.14 8.90 -14.37
C LYS A 119 11.99 7.39 -14.57
N SER A 120 10.78 6.85 -14.47
CA SER A 120 10.43 5.46 -14.80
C SER A 120 10.10 5.31 -16.29
N THR A 121 10.78 6.06 -17.16
CA THR A 121 10.74 5.74 -18.59
C THR A 121 11.49 4.42 -18.75
N VAL A 122 10.73 3.38 -19.08
CA VAL A 122 11.19 2.13 -19.69
C VAL A 122 12.07 2.42 -20.91
N HIS A 123 13.33 2.78 -20.68
CA HIS A 123 14.31 3.09 -21.73
C HIS A 123 15.62 2.33 -21.57
N THR A 124 15.53 1.05 -21.19
CA THR A 124 16.73 0.20 -21.19
C THR A 124 16.53 -1.21 -21.75
N HIS A 125 15.31 -1.68 -22.05
CA HIS A 125 15.12 -3.05 -22.56
C HIS A 125 14.57 -3.18 -23.99
N ILE A 126 13.97 -2.15 -24.58
CA ILE A 126 13.49 -2.22 -25.98
C ILE A 126 14.63 -1.89 -26.97
N LEU A 127 15.50 -0.93 -26.65
CA LEU A 127 16.65 -0.58 -27.50
C LEU A 127 17.78 -1.63 -27.48
N SER A 128 17.91 -2.43 -26.42
CA SER A 128 18.90 -3.53 -26.38
C SER A 128 18.53 -4.70 -27.29
N PHE A 129 17.26 -4.81 -27.70
CA PHE A 129 16.80 -5.88 -28.59
C PHE A 129 17.11 -5.55 -30.06
N PHE A 130 17.00 -4.28 -30.47
CA PHE A 130 17.29 -3.84 -31.84
C PHE A 130 18.78 -3.61 -32.14
N SER A 131 19.64 -3.49 -31.13
CA SER A 131 21.09 -3.41 -31.34
C SER A 131 21.76 -4.78 -31.53
N ARG A 132 21.00 -5.89 -31.47
CA ARG A 132 21.51 -7.27 -31.56
C ARG A 132 20.85 -8.09 -32.69
N ILE A 133 20.14 -7.41 -33.60
CA ILE A 133 19.82 -7.89 -34.95
C ILE A 133 20.64 -7.03 -35.91
#